data_AF-A0A959HLZ1-F1
#
_entry.id   AF-A0A959HLZ1-F1
#
_cell.length_a   1.000
_cell.length_b   1.000
_cell.length_c   1.000
_cell.angle_alpha   90.00
_cell.angle_beta   90.00
_cell.angle_gamma   90.00
#
_symmetry.space_group_name_H-M   'P 1'
#
loop_
_entity.id
_entity.type
_entity.pdbx_description
1 polymer ?
#
loop_
_entity_poly.entity_id
_entity_poly.type
_entity_poly.pdbx_seq_one_letter_code
_entity_poly.pdbx_strand_id
1 'polypeptide(L)' 'MTKTAIVCGAGGFIGGHLVNRLQKEGYWVRGVDL' A
#
# COMPACT_ATOMS: atom_id res chain seq x y z
N MET A 1 -2.90 -15.50 9.03
CA MET A 1 -1.67 -14.94 8.42
C MET A 1 -2.00 -13.62 7.77
N THR A 2 -1.30 -12.55 8.14
CA THR A 2 -1.46 -11.24 7.51
C THR A 2 -0.89 -11.27 6.10
N LYS A 3 -1.69 -10.91 5.09
CA LYS A 3 -1.22 -10.82 3.71
C LYS A 3 -0.29 -9.62 3.56
N THR A 4 0.72 -9.74 2.72
CA THR A 4 1.73 -8.69 2.48
C THR A 4 1.56 -8.12 1.07
N ALA A 5 1.72 -6.80 0.92
CA ALA A 5 1.68 -6.13 -0.38
C ALA A 5 2.80 -5.08 -0.51
N ILE A 6 3.40 -4.98 -1.70
CA ILE A 6 4.29 -3.88 -2.08
C ILE A 6 3.52 -3.00 -3.06
N VAL A 7 3.53 -1.69 -2.85
CA VAL A 7 2.92 -0.70 -3.74
C VAL A 7 4.01 0.20 -4.30
N CYS A 8 4.28 0.09 -5.60
CA CYS A 8 5.16 1.01 -6.32
C CYS A 8 4.38 2.27 -6.74
N GLY A 9 5.01 3.45 -6.64
CA GLY A 9 4.32 4.74 -6.85
C GLY A 9 3.41 5.14 -5.68
N ALA A 10 3.79 4.75 -4.46
CA ALA A 10 2.96 4.94 -3.26
C ALA A 10 2.75 6.41 -2.84
N GLY A 11 3.58 7.34 -3.32
CA GLY A 11 3.43 8.78 -3.12
C GLY A 11 2.51 9.46 -4.14
N GLY A 12 2.12 8.76 -5.21
CA GLY A 12 1.12 9.25 -6.16
C GLY A 12 -0.32 9.20 -5.63
N PHE A 13 -1.24 9.90 -6.30
CA PHE A 13 -2.66 9.96 -5.92
C PHE A 13 -3.28 8.56 -5.75
N ILE A 14 -3.15 7.70 -6.77
CA ILE A 14 -3.73 6.35 -6.74
C ILE A 14 -2.99 5.45 -5.76
N GLY A 15 -1.65 5.48 -5.78
CA GLY A 15 -0.82 4.63 -4.93
C GLY A 15 -1.05 4.89 -3.44
N GLY A 16 -1.12 6.15 -3.03
CA GLY A 16 -1.39 6.53 -1.64
C GLY A 16 -2.78 6.09 -1.17
N HIS A 17 -3.81 6.26 -2.01
CA HIS A 17 -5.14 5.75 -1.70
C HIS A 17 -5.19 4.22 -1.60
N LEU A 18 -4.45 3.50 -2.45
CA LEU A 18 -4.36 2.05 -2.42
C LEU A 18 -3.66 1.54 -1.14
N VAL A 19 -2.56 2.16 -0.72
CA VAL A 19 -1.88 1.83 0.55
C VAL A 19 -2.86 1.96 1.72
N ASN A 20 -3.59 3.08 1.81
CA ASN A 20 -4.58 3.32 2.86
C ASN A 20 -5.70 2.28 2.86
N ARG A 21 -6.17 1.84 1.68
CA ARG A 21 -7.20 0.81 1.57
C ARG A 21 -6.69 -0.56 2.02
N LEU A 22 -5.52 -0.98 1.55
CA LEU A 22 -4.93 -2.28 1.88
C LEU A 22 -4.60 -2.40 3.38
N GLN A 23 -4.11 -1.34 4.00
CA GLN A 23 -3.90 -1.30 5.45
C GLN A 23 -5.22 -1.52 6.22
N LYS A 24 -6.33 -0.89 5.79
CA LYS A 24 -7.67 -1.10 6.39
C LYS A 24 -8.19 -2.53 6.20
N GLU A 25 -7.79 -3.22 5.14
CA GLU A 25 -8.12 -4.62 4.90
C GLU A 25 -7.23 -5.60 5.67
N GLY A 26 -6.27 -5.10 6.46
CA GLY A 26 -5.40 -5.92 7.31
C GLY A 26 -4.15 -6.43 6.60
N TYR A 27 -3.74 -5.81 5.50
CA TYR A 27 -2.46 -6.11 4.86
C TYR A 27 -1.31 -5.40 5.58
N TRP A 28 -0.14 -6.04 5.62
CA TRP A 28 1.11 -5.34 5.85
C TRP A 28 1.61 -4.79 4.51
N VAL A 29 1.69 -3.46 4.40
CA VAL A 29 1.96 -2.78 3.13
C VAL A 29 3.29 -2.05 3.20
N ARG A 30 4.15 -2.27 2.20
CA ARG A 30 5.34 -1.46 1.95
C ARG A 30 5.13 -0.58 0.72
N GLY A 31 5.01 0.73 0.94
CA GLY A 31 5.04 1.71 -0.14
C GLY A 31 6.47 1.96 -0.61
N VAL A 32 6.66 2.04 -1.92
CA VAL A 32 7.92 2.40 -2.59
C VAL A 32 7.62 3.49 -3.60
N ASP A 33 8.40 4.56 -3.60
CA ASP A 33 8.36 5.63 -4.60
C ASP A 33 9.79 6.17 -4.83
N LEU A 34 9.98 6.97 -5.88
CA LEU A 34 11.26 7.60 -6.23
C LEU A 34 11.66 8.73 -5.26
#